data_AF-A0A3C2BRV4-F1
#
_entry.id   AF-A0A3C2BRV4-F1
#
_cell.length_a   1.000
_cell.length_b   1.000
_cell.length_c   1.000
_cell.angle_alpha   90.00
_cell.angle_beta   90.00
_cell.angle_gamma   90.00
#
_symmetry.space_group_name_H-M   'P 1'
#
loop_
_entity.id
_entity.type
_entity.pdbx_description
1 polymer ?
#
loop_
_entity_poly.entity_id
_entity_poly.type
_entity_poly.pdbx_seq_one_letter_code
_entity_poly.pdbx_strand_id
1 'polypeptide(L)'
;MNWSGPTFTDSGGFQVMSLGSGFKKVIDMKSVDTSGPDDAVAPGKERLAHIDDDGVWFKSHLNGDRHRFSPEISMRVQHRIGADIMFAFDELTTLQNSRGY
;
A
#
# COMPACT_ATOMS: atom_id res chain seq x y z
N MET A 1 0.40 1.47 25.14
CA MET A 1 0.83 0.07 24.94
C MET A 1 1.33 -0.60 26.22
N ASN A 2 1.62 0.14 27.32
CA ASN A 2 2.16 -0.42 28.58
C ASN A 2 3.28 -1.44 28.35
N TRP A 3 4.12 -1.16 27.35
CA TRP A 3 5.23 -1.99 26.92
C TRP A 3 6.50 -1.20 27.19
N SER A 4 7.45 -1.82 27.88
CA SER A 4 8.70 -1.19 28.32
C SER A 4 9.92 -1.65 27.52
N GLY A 5 9.75 -2.61 26.61
CA GLY A 5 10.80 -3.05 25.71
C GLY A 5 10.87 -2.19 24.44
N PRO A 6 11.89 -2.42 23.60
CA PRO A 6 11.97 -1.77 22.29
C PRO A 6 10.76 -2.10 21.42
N THR A 7 10.44 -1.19 20.52
CA THR A 7 9.38 -1.31 19.52
C THR A 7 9.93 -1.04 18.13
N PHE A 8 9.41 -1.78 17.15
CA PHE A 8 9.62 -1.48 15.75
C PHE A 8 8.25 -1.24 15.10
N THR A 9 8.21 -0.27 14.19
CA THR A 9 7.02 0.00 13.37
C THR A 9 7.35 -0.27 11.91
N ASP A 10 6.45 -0.96 11.22
CA ASP A 10 6.56 -1.03 9.78
C ASP A 10 6.21 0.33 9.13
N SER A 11 6.51 0.42 7.84
CA SER A 11 6.32 1.63 7.08
C SER A 11 4.88 1.91 6.72
N GLY A 12 3.99 0.90 6.75
CA GLY A 12 2.62 0.91 6.23
C GLY A 12 2.46 0.75 4.72
N GLY A 13 3.56 0.69 3.95
CA GLY A 13 3.53 0.62 2.47
C GLY A 13 2.77 -0.59 1.95
N PHE A 14 3.11 -1.77 2.45
CA PHE A 14 2.44 -3.02 2.09
C PHE A 14 0.91 -2.97 2.33
N GLN A 15 0.46 -2.52 3.51
CA GLN A 15 -0.95 -2.50 3.88
C GLN A 15 -1.75 -1.60 2.95
N VAL A 16 -1.27 -0.37 2.74
CA VAL A 16 -1.97 0.59 1.88
C VAL A 16 -2.00 0.11 0.43
N MET A 17 -0.91 -0.47 -0.07
CA MET A 17 -0.84 -0.92 -1.46
C MET A 17 -1.57 -2.24 -1.70
N SER A 18 -1.71 -3.09 -0.67
CA SER A 18 -2.52 -4.32 -0.74
C SER A 18 -4.01 -4.03 -0.99
N LEU A 19 -4.50 -2.87 -0.56
CA LEU A 19 -5.86 -2.40 -0.87
C LEU A 19 -6.04 -2.09 -2.36
N GLY A 20 -4.96 -1.77 -3.08
CA GLY A 20 -4.98 -1.58 -4.54
C GLY A 20 -4.71 -2.86 -5.30
N SER A 21 -3.78 -3.70 -4.83
CA SER A 21 -3.30 -4.90 -5.53
C SER A 21 -4.18 -6.15 -5.32
N GLY A 22 -5.00 -6.18 -4.27
CA GLY A 22 -5.86 -7.31 -3.89
C GLY A 22 -7.02 -7.61 -4.85
N PHE A 23 -7.22 -6.84 -5.92
CA PHE A 23 -8.42 -6.93 -6.75
C PHE A 23 -8.30 -7.69 -8.06
N LYS A 24 -7.08 -8.05 -8.51
CA LYS A 24 -6.91 -8.90 -9.70
C LYS A 24 -5.79 -9.95 -9.58
N LYS A 25 -4.68 -9.63 -8.90
CA LYS A 25 -3.45 -10.43 -8.96
C LYS A 25 -3.29 -11.53 -7.88
N VAL A 26 -4.07 -11.49 -6.80
CA VAL A 26 -3.94 -12.48 -5.69
C VAL A 26 -4.97 -13.61 -5.78
N ILE A 27 -6.05 -13.46 -6.55
CA ILE A 27 -7.19 -14.40 -6.53
C ILE A 27 -7.30 -15.26 -7.81
N ASP A 28 -6.69 -14.86 -8.93
CA ASP A 28 -6.86 -15.61 -10.18
C ASP A 28 -5.57 -16.34 -10.61
N MET A 29 -5.40 -17.58 -10.13
CA MET A 29 -4.45 -18.54 -10.70
C MET A 29 -4.90 -19.09 -12.08
N LYS A 30 -6.02 -18.60 -12.66
CA LYS A 30 -6.62 -19.19 -13.86
C LYS A 30 -6.60 -18.34 -15.14
N SER A 31 -5.96 -17.18 -15.19
CA SER A 31 -5.87 -16.41 -16.45
C SER A 31 -4.42 -16.06 -16.83
N VAL A 32 -3.84 -16.93 -17.66
CA VAL A 32 -2.61 -16.67 -18.45
C VAL A 32 -2.97 -15.84 -19.68
N ASP A 33 -3.68 -14.72 -19.49
CA ASP A 33 -3.88 -13.73 -20.55
C ASP A 33 -3.59 -12.34 -19.98
N THR A 34 -2.30 -12.03 -19.99
CA THR A 34 -1.64 -10.88 -19.34
C THR A 34 -1.45 -9.74 -20.34
N SER A 35 -2.53 -9.32 -20.98
CA SER A 35 -2.53 -8.18 -21.92
C SER A 35 -3.61 -7.16 -21.50
N GLY A 36 -3.37 -6.46 -20.39
CA GLY A 36 -4.25 -5.39 -19.93
C GLY A 36 -3.47 -4.36 -19.13
N PRO A 37 -3.96 -3.10 -19.05
CA PRO A 37 -3.29 -2.05 -18.28
C PRO A 37 -3.08 -2.48 -16.82
N ASP A 38 -1.97 -2.06 -16.21
CA ASP A 38 -1.60 -2.39 -14.81
C ASP A 38 -2.68 -2.01 -13.79
N ASP A 39 -3.56 -1.08 -14.19
CA ASP A 39 -4.66 -0.53 -13.41
C ASP A 39 -5.99 -1.27 -13.62
N ALA A 40 -6.02 -2.37 -14.38
CA ALA A 40 -7.24 -3.09 -14.68
C ALA A 40 -7.88 -3.70 -13.41
N VAL A 41 -9.06 -3.19 -13.04
CA VAL A 41 -9.87 -3.70 -11.93
C VAL A 41 -10.86 -4.74 -12.44
N ALA A 42 -11.14 -5.77 -11.65
CA ALA A 42 -12.18 -6.75 -11.96
C ALA A 42 -13.56 -6.06 -12.08
N PRO A 43 -14.47 -6.53 -12.95
CA PRO A 43 -15.81 -5.97 -13.10
C PRO A 43 -16.55 -5.90 -11.74
N GLY A 44 -17.09 -4.73 -11.41
CA GLY A 44 -17.84 -4.51 -10.16
C GLY A 44 -16.98 -4.24 -8.92
N LYS A 45 -15.67 -4.03 -9.07
CA LYS A 45 -14.78 -3.65 -7.95
C LYS A 45 -14.14 -2.28 -8.17
N GLU A 46 -13.92 -1.56 -7.07
CA GLU A 46 -13.26 -0.25 -7.04
C GLU A 46 -11.80 -0.42 -6.59
N ARG A 47 -10.85 0.23 -7.25
CA ARG A 47 -9.46 0.27 -6.78
C ARG A 47 -9.37 1.22 -5.58
N LEU A 48 -8.91 0.70 -4.44
CA LEU A 48 -8.89 1.46 -3.19
C LEU A 48 -7.56 2.18 -2.92
N ALA A 49 -6.54 1.98 -3.75
CA ALA A 49 -5.25 2.68 -3.64
C ALA A 49 -4.65 3.04 -5.01
N HIS A 50 -4.15 4.26 -5.14
CA HIS A 50 -3.50 4.83 -6.34
C HIS A 50 -2.13 5.37 -5.96
N ILE A 51 -1.11 4.94 -6.69
CA ILE A 51 0.30 5.28 -6.44
C ILE A 51 0.74 6.32 -7.48
N ASP A 52 1.50 7.31 -7.04
CA ASP A 52 2.20 8.29 -7.88
C ASP A 52 3.68 8.39 -7.42
N ASP A 53 4.43 9.39 -7.89
CA ASP A 53 5.85 9.53 -7.54
C ASP A 53 6.07 10.00 -6.08
N ASP A 54 5.08 10.65 -5.47
CA ASP A 54 5.17 11.22 -4.13
C ASP A 54 4.60 10.28 -3.05
N GLY A 55 4.08 9.10 -3.42
CA GLY A 55 3.46 8.14 -2.51
C GLY A 55 2.13 7.57 -2.99
N VAL A 56 1.19 7.36 -2.06
CA VAL A 56 -0.05 6.64 -2.32
C VAL A 56 -1.28 7.33 -1.73
N TRP A 57 -2.32 7.49 -2.55
CA TRP A 57 -3.66 7.83 -2.12
C TRP A 57 -4.46 6.57 -1.88
N PHE A 58 -5.17 6.46 -0.77
CA PHE A 58 -6.01 5.31 -0.49
C PHE A 58 -7.32 5.66 0.20
N LYS A 59 -8.30 4.77 0.07
CA LYS A 59 -9.60 4.87 0.71
C LYS A 59 -9.57 4.05 2.01
N SER A 60 -9.90 4.70 3.12
CA SER A 60 -10.01 4.08 4.44
C SER A 60 -11.06 2.97 4.41
N HIS A 61 -10.67 1.79 4.86
CA HIS A 61 -11.58 0.64 4.99
C HIS A 61 -12.54 0.79 6.19
N LEU A 62 -12.33 1.78 7.07
CA LEU A 62 -13.16 2.00 8.25
C LEU A 62 -14.37 2.90 7.94
N ASN A 63 -14.18 3.92 7.11
CA ASN A 63 -15.19 4.96 6.88
C ASN A 63 -15.28 5.46 5.42
N GLY A 64 -14.40 5.02 4.53
CA GLY A 64 -14.42 5.42 3.13
C GLY A 64 -13.73 6.76 2.82
N ASP A 65 -13.10 7.41 3.81
CA ASP A 65 -12.37 8.66 3.60
C ASP A 65 -11.12 8.44 2.75
N ARG A 66 -10.73 9.45 1.96
CA ARG A 66 -9.47 9.44 1.23
C ARG A 66 -8.32 9.96 2.09
N HIS A 67 -7.27 9.17 2.21
CA HIS A 67 -6.04 9.51 2.91
C HIS A 67 -4.84 9.50 1.97
N ARG A 68 -3.83 10.30 2.32
CA ARG A 68 -2.54 10.35 1.66
C ARG A 68 -1.47 9.73 2.56
N PHE A 69 -0.61 8.93 1.96
CA PHE A 69 0.54 8.37 2.62
C PHE A 69 1.78 8.56 1.74
N SER A 70 2.80 9.22 2.31
CA SER A 70 4.08 9.52 1.67
C SER A 70 5.22 9.11 2.60
N PRO A 71 6.47 9.06 2.14
CA PRO A 71 7.63 8.84 3.01
C PRO A 71 7.65 9.76 4.24
N GLU A 72 7.37 11.05 4.05
CA GLU A 72 7.39 12.06 5.12
C GLU A 72 6.26 11.83 6.13
N ILE A 73 5.08 11.43 5.66
CA ILE A 73 3.95 11.11 6.54
C ILE A 73 4.26 9.84 7.33
N SER A 74 4.79 8.80 6.69
CA SER A 74 5.17 7.54 7.35
C SER A 74 6.19 7.79 8.46
N MET A 75 7.28 8.51 8.16
CA MET A 75 8.31 8.86 9.14
C MET A 75 7.74 9.69 10.30
N ARG A 76 6.86 10.66 10.01
CA ARG A 76 6.22 11.49 11.04
C ARG A 76 5.31 10.66 11.95
N VAL A 77 4.56 9.71 11.41
CA VAL A 77 3.68 8.84 12.19
C VAL A 77 4.48 7.91 13.09
N GLN A 78 5.48 7.22 12.55
CA GLN A 78 6.34 6.31 13.32
C GLN A 78 7.10 7.05 14.44
N HIS A 79 7.60 8.27 14.15
CA HIS A 79 8.22 9.13 15.15
C HIS A 79 7.25 9.55 16.25
N ARG A 80 5.99 9.89 15.91
CA ARG A 80 4.96 10.25 16.90
C ARG A 80 4.51 9.06 17.76
N ILE A 81 4.54 7.84 17.21
CA ILE A 81 4.31 6.61 17.98
C ILE A 81 5.44 6.39 19.00
N GLY A 82 6.63 6.90 18.72
CA GLY A 82 7.81 6.77 19.57
C GLY A 82 8.53 5.44 19.36
N ALA A 83 8.51 4.91 18.13
CA ALA A 83 9.19 3.66 17.80
C ALA A 83 10.72 3.81 17.91
N ASP A 84 11.39 2.79 18.44
CA ASP A 84 12.86 2.75 18.55
C ASP A 84 13.50 2.44 17.19
N ILE A 85 12.82 1.62 16.38
CA ILE A 85 13.25 1.25 15.02
C ILE A 85 12.11 1.57 14.06
N MET A 86 12.40 2.39 13.06
CA MET A 86 11.45 2.82 12.04
C MET A 86 11.87 2.29 10.67
N PHE A 87 10.93 1.67 9.96
CA PHE A 87 11.17 1.18 8.60
C PHE A 87 10.81 2.25 7.58
N ALA A 88 11.69 2.46 6.60
CA ALA A 88 11.48 3.41 5.51
C ALA A 88 10.23 3.03 4.68
N PHE A 89 9.55 4.06 4.16
CA PHE A 89 8.42 3.86 3.27
C PHE A 89 8.86 3.22 1.96
N ASP A 90 8.14 2.18 1.55
CA ASP A 90 8.46 1.33 0.41
C ASP A 90 7.24 1.12 -0.50
N GLU A 91 7.52 0.70 -1.73
CA GLU A 91 6.50 0.31 -2.70
C GLU A 91 6.46 -1.20 -2.89
N LEU A 92 5.28 -1.78 -2.65
CA LEU A 92 5.02 -3.17 -3.00
C LEU A 92 4.82 -3.29 -4.51
N THR A 93 5.88 -3.68 -5.20
CA THR A 93 5.81 -3.99 -6.63
C THR A 93 5.04 -5.29 -6.88
N THR A 94 4.47 -5.41 -8.08
CA THR A 94 3.84 -6.67 -8.52
C THR A 94 4.62 -7.22 -9.70
N LEU A 95 4.67 -8.54 -9.86
CA LEU A 95 5.41 -9.23 -10.94
C LEU A 95 4.97 -8.83 -12.36
N GLN A 96 3.84 -8.14 -12.50
CA GLN A 96 3.32 -7.70 -13.80
C GLN A 96 3.06 -6.18 -13.76
N ASN A 97 3.86 -5.38 -13.04
CA ASN A 97 3.81 -3.92 -13.11
C ASN A 97 4.80 -3.47 -14.20
N SER A 98 4.35 -2.67 -15.16
CA SER A 98 5.15 -2.13 -16.26
C SER A 98 5.91 -0.84 -15.92
N ARG A 99 5.74 -0.31 -14.69
CA ARG A 99 6.45 0.89 -14.23
C ARG A 99 7.96 0.68 -14.31
N GLY A 100 8.63 1.47 -15.17
CA GLY A 100 10.09 1.55 -15.23
C GLY A 100 10.60 2.47 -14.13
N TYR A 101 11.38 1.91 -13.20
CA TYR A 101 12.18 2.68 -12.24
C TYR A 101 13.56 2.96 -12.81
#